data_AF-A0A0U3P326-F1
#
_entry.id   AF-A0A0U3P326-F1
#
_cell.length_a   1.000
_cell.length_b   1.000
_cell.length_c   1.000
_cell.angle_alpha   90.00
_cell.angle_beta   90.00
_cell.angle_gamma   90.00
#
_symmetry.space_group_name_H-M   'P 1'
#
loop_
_entity.id
_entity.type
_entity.pdbx_description
1 polymer ?
#
loop_
_entity_poly.entity_id
_entity_poly.type
_entity_poly.pdbx_seq_one_letter_code
_entity_poly.pdbx_strand_id
1 'polypeptide(L)'
;MNKISINQFYDMLIFAYKHFSHHVAQINNLNVFPVPDCDTGTNMFLTFTNGIKLIENKNFKTIQDLTHDFAKGLLLGARGNSGVIFSQIFNGISLNLQDLNLLEELTVSDLCEGLARGVEEAYSSVLKPIEGTILTVIRETSAAANKEKPKK
;
A
#
# COMPACT_ATOMS: atom_id res chain seq x y z
N MET A 1 19.64 -9.14 -10.31
CA MET A 1 18.57 -8.63 -9.43
C MET A 1 17.28 -8.57 -10.22
N ASN A 2 16.19 -9.11 -9.68
CA ASN A 2 14.88 -8.94 -10.29
C ASN A 2 14.47 -7.46 -10.16
N LYS A 3 14.24 -6.82 -11.29
CA LYS A 3 13.84 -5.42 -11.37
C LYS A 3 12.38 -5.32 -11.76
N ILE A 4 11.73 -4.26 -11.29
CA ILE A 4 10.33 -3.92 -11.54
C ILE A 4 10.33 -2.54 -12.20
N SER A 5 9.89 -2.46 -13.44
CA SER A 5 9.75 -1.20 -14.16
C SER A 5 8.53 -0.40 -13.69
N ILE A 6 8.46 0.89 -14.02
CA ILE A 6 7.28 1.75 -13.77
C ILE A 6 5.99 1.10 -14.28
N ASN A 7 5.99 0.58 -15.51
CA ASN A 7 4.80 -0.04 -16.09
C ASN A 7 4.41 -1.32 -15.35
N GLN A 8 5.38 -2.15 -14.97
CA GLN A 8 5.10 -3.36 -14.18
C GLN A 8 4.51 -2.99 -12.82
N PHE A 9 5.04 -1.97 -12.14
CA PHE A 9 4.50 -1.52 -10.86
C PHE A 9 3.09 -0.94 -11.01
N TYR A 10 2.85 -0.14 -12.06
CA TYR A 10 1.52 0.35 -12.41
C TYR A 10 0.54 -0.80 -12.63
N ASP A 11 0.92 -1.79 -13.43
CA ASP A 11 0.09 -2.97 -13.70
C ASP A 11 -0.19 -3.78 -12.44
N MET A 12 0.77 -3.89 -11.52
CA MET A 12 0.56 -4.49 -10.20
C MET A 12 -0.53 -3.74 -9.40
N LEU A 13 -0.51 -2.40 -9.40
CA LEU A 13 -1.55 -1.59 -8.73
C LEU A 13 -2.93 -1.77 -9.38
N ILE A 14 -3.00 -1.80 -10.71
CA ILE A 14 -4.26 -2.03 -11.45
C ILE A 14 -4.80 -3.44 -11.21
N PHE A 15 -3.93 -4.45 -11.21
CA PHE A 15 -4.31 -5.82 -10.89
C PHE A 15 -4.84 -5.91 -9.45
N ALA A 16 -4.12 -5.34 -8.48
CA ALA A 16 -4.55 -5.31 -7.08
C ALA A 16 -5.90 -4.60 -6.93
N TYR A 17 -6.12 -3.48 -7.60
CA TYR A 17 -7.40 -2.76 -7.60
C TYR A 17 -8.56 -3.62 -8.11
N LYS A 18 -8.41 -4.27 -9.26
CA LYS A 18 -9.43 -5.17 -9.84
C LYS A 18 -9.66 -6.40 -8.97
N HIS A 19 -8.60 -6.96 -8.38
CA HIS A 19 -8.74 -8.09 -7.48
C HIS A 19 -9.49 -7.68 -6.20
N PHE A 20 -9.16 -6.53 -5.63
CA PHE A 20 -9.80 -6.00 -4.43
C PHE A 20 -11.30 -5.74 -4.68
N SER A 21 -11.69 -5.18 -5.81
CA SER A 21 -13.11 -4.90 -6.11
C SER A 21 -14.00 -6.15 -5.99
N HIS A 22 -13.50 -7.31 -6.39
CA HIS A 22 -14.23 -8.59 -6.28
C HIS A 22 -14.32 -9.14 -4.84
N HIS A 23 -13.48 -8.67 -3.93
CA HIS A 23 -13.37 -9.18 -2.56
C HIS A 23 -13.88 -8.19 -1.50
N VAL A 24 -14.40 -7.02 -1.90
CA VAL A 24 -14.93 -5.99 -0.98
C VAL A 24 -15.96 -6.57 0.00
N ALA A 25 -16.95 -7.30 -0.50
CA ALA A 25 -18.01 -7.88 0.34
C ALA A 25 -17.45 -8.93 1.32
N GLN A 26 -16.47 -9.72 0.89
CA GLN A 26 -15.82 -10.70 1.75
C GLN A 26 -15.06 -10.02 2.88
N ILE A 27 -14.33 -8.94 2.60
CA ILE A 27 -13.61 -8.16 3.61
C ILE A 27 -14.59 -7.46 4.57
N ASN A 28 -15.72 -6.94 4.07
CA ASN A 28 -16.78 -6.41 4.92
C ASN A 28 -17.33 -7.48 5.90
N ASN A 29 -17.48 -8.73 5.44
CA ASN A 29 -17.94 -9.84 6.28
C ASN A 29 -16.90 -10.32 7.29
N LEU A 30 -15.60 -10.09 7.05
CA LEU A 30 -14.53 -10.38 8.01
C LEU A 30 -14.45 -9.34 9.13
N ASN A 31 -15.13 -8.20 9.02
CA ASN A 31 -15.07 -7.11 9.98
C ASN A 31 -15.78 -7.48 11.29
N VAL A 32 -15.12 -8.28 12.13
CA VAL A 32 -15.66 -8.77 13.42
C VAL A 32 -15.02 -8.10 14.64
N PHE A 33 -14.05 -7.19 14.46
CA PHE A 33 -13.32 -6.52 15.55
C PHE A 33 -12.87 -5.10 15.17
N PRO A 34 -12.90 -4.08 16.07
CA PRO A 34 -13.59 -4.05 17.37
C PRO A 34 -15.08 -3.70 17.25
N VAL A 35 -15.49 -3.13 16.11
CA VAL A 35 -16.88 -2.76 15.82
C VAL A 35 -17.26 -3.34 14.45
N PRO A 36 -18.28 -4.21 14.37
CA PRO A 36 -18.66 -4.89 13.13
C PRO A 36 -19.54 -4.00 12.24
N ASP A 37 -19.01 -2.86 11.83
CA ASP A 37 -19.75 -1.87 11.01
C ASP A 37 -19.86 -2.29 9.53
N CYS A 38 -19.34 -3.48 9.18
CA CYS A 38 -19.43 -4.09 7.85
C CYS A 38 -18.97 -3.18 6.68
N ASP A 39 -18.09 -2.23 6.95
CA ASP A 39 -17.66 -1.21 5.97
C ASP A 39 -16.14 -1.19 5.70
N THR A 40 -15.34 -2.00 6.40
CA THR A 40 -13.87 -2.03 6.27
C THR A 40 -13.41 -2.22 4.82
N GLY A 41 -13.97 -3.20 4.11
CA GLY A 41 -13.68 -3.44 2.69
C GLY A 41 -14.10 -2.28 1.80
N THR A 42 -15.29 -1.71 2.05
CA THR A 42 -15.80 -0.54 1.32
C THR A 42 -14.89 0.67 1.50
N ASN A 43 -14.53 0.99 2.75
CA ASN A 43 -13.68 2.12 3.11
C ASN A 43 -12.29 2.02 2.49
N MET A 44 -11.67 0.84 2.61
CA MET A 44 -10.35 0.60 2.00
C MET A 44 -10.42 0.62 0.46
N PHE A 45 -11.46 0.05 -0.16
CA PHE A 45 -11.59 0.05 -1.61
C PHE A 45 -11.86 1.46 -2.17
N LEU A 46 -12.68 2.27 -1.52
CA LEU A 46 -12.86 3.68 -1.88
C LEU A 46 -11.57 4.48 -1.70
N THR A 47 -10.78 4.17 -0.67
CA THR A 47 -9.45 4.76 -0.49
C THR A 47 -8.53 4.38 -1.67
N PHE A 48 -8.45 3.08 -1.99
CA PHE A 48 -7.68 2.55 -3.14
C PHE A 48 -8.10 3.22 -4.46
N THR A 49 -9.41 3.35 -4.67
CA THR A 49 -10.00 3.97 -5.86
C THR A 49 -9.50 5.39 -6.06
N ASN A 50 -9.35 6.19 -4.99
CA ASN A 50 -8.80 7.55 -5.09
C ASN A 50 -7.31 7.55 -5.46
N GLY A 51 -6.53 6.59 -4.96
CA GLY A 51 -5.15 6.36 -5.39
C GLY A 51 -5.07 6.07 -6.89
N ILE A 52 -5.88 5.13 -7.39
CA ILE A 52 -5.93 4.78 -8.82
C ILE A 52 -6.33 5.98 -9.68
N LYS A 53 -7.38 6.70 -9.30
CA LYS A 53 -7.82 7.90 -10.04
C LYS A 53 -6.73 8.95 -10.17
N LEU A 54 -5.85 9.08 -9.17
CA LEU A 54 -4.79 10.08 -9.21
C LEU A 54 -3.63 9.68 -10.12
N ILE A 55 -3.45 8.39 -10.42
CA ILE A 55 -2.42 7.89 -11.33
C ILE A 55 -2.96 7.51 -12.72
N GLU A 56 -4.27 7.40 -12.86
CA GLU A 56 -4.95 7.06 -14.11
C GLU A 56 -4.69 8.12 -15.18
N ASN A 57 -4.45 7.67 -16.42
CA ASN A 57 -4.15 8.51 -17.59
C ASN A 57 -2.91 9.42 -17.46
N LYS A 58 -2.01 9.14 -16.50
CA LYS A 58 -0.73 9.83 -16.36
C LYS A 58 0.41 9.00 -16.93
N ASN A 59 1.38 9.69 -17.52
CA ASN A 59 2.65 9.10 -17.94
C ASN A 59 3.73 9.52 -16.94
N PHE A 60 4.22 8.57 -16.16
CA PHE A 60 5.25 8.82 -15.16
C PHE A 60 6.65 8.62 -15.76
N LYS A 61 7.56 9.51 -15.40
CA LYS A 61 8.98 9.41 -15.80
C LYS A 61 9.80 8.63 -14.77
N THR A 62 9.34 8.60 -13.52
CA THR A 62 10.01 7.92 -12.42
C THR A 62 9.04 7.08 -11.62
N ILE A 63 9.56 6.05 -10.96
CA ILE A 63 8.76 5.22 -10.05
C ILE A 63 8.36 5.99 -8.80
N GLN A 64 9.21 6.92 -8.37
CA GLN A 64 8.96 7.84 -7.27
C GLN A 64 7.73 8.70 -7.52
N ASP A 65 7.60 9.28 -8.72
CA ASP A 65 6.43 10.09 -9.09
C ASP A 65 5.15 9.25 -9.06
N LEU A 66 5.19 8.03 -9.62
CA LEU A 66 4.06 7.10 -9.62
C LEU A 66 3.63 6.76 -8.18
N THR A 67 4.57 6.35 -7.33
CA THR A 67 4.25 5.96 -5.95
C THR A 67 3.83 7.15 -5.09
N HIS A 68 4.40 8.33 -5.35
CA HIS A 68 4.02 9.56 -4.66
C HIS A 68 2.58 9.96 -4.98
N ASP A 69 2.22 10.03 -6.27
CA ASP A 69 0.86 10.36 -6.67
C ASP A 69 -0.13 9.29 -6.20
N PHE A 70 0.23 8.01 -6.27
CA PHE A 70 -0.63 6.96 -5.74
C PHE A 70 -0.87 7.13 -4.23
N ALA A 71 0.19 7.26 -3.43
CA ALA A 71 0.11 7.42 -1.98
C ALA A 71 -0.66 8.69 -1.58
N LYS A 72 -0.42 9.80 -2.29
CA LYS A 72 -1.17 11.05 -2.12
C LYS A 72 -2.66 10.87 -2.39
N GLY A 73 -3.02 10.12 -3.42
CA GLY A 73 -4.41 9.84 -3.76
C GLY A 73 -5.09 8.99 -2.68
N LEU A 74 -4.39 8.00 -2.13
CA LEU A 74 -4.87 7.23 -0.97
C LEU A 74 -5.10 8.14 0.23
N LEU A 75 -4.14 9.02 0.55
CA LEU A 75 -4.23 9.90 1.72
C LEU A 75 -5.41 10.89 1.61
N LEU A 76 -5.55 11.56 0.47
CA LEU A 76 -6.62 12.53 0.23
C LEU A 76 -8.02 11.85 0.17
N GLY A 77 -8.05 10.60 -0.25
CA GLY A 77 -9.27 9.81 -0.40
C GLY A 77 -9.57 8.87 0.78
N ALA A 78 -8.78 8.92 1.86
CA ALA A 78 -8.88 7.98 2.96
C ALA A 78 -10.27 8.00 3.61
N ARG A 79 -10.86 6.82 3.81
CA ARG A 79 -12.16 6.63 4.46
C ARG A 79 -12.03 5.73 5.68
N GLY A 80 -12.56 6.19 6.81
CA GLY A 80 -12.50 5.47 8.08
C GLY A 80 -11.07 5.20 8.56
N ASN A 81 -10.95 4.49 9.69
CA ASN A 81 -9.65 4.15 10.26
C ASN A 81 -8.86 3.21 9.34
N SER A 82 -9.54 2.24 8.72
CA SER A 82 -8.96 1.25 7.81
C SER A 82 -8.33 1.92 6.58
N GLY A 83 -9.01 2.91 5.99
CA GLY A 83 -8.49 3.68 4.86
C GLY A 83 -7.31 4.57 5.25
N VAL A 84 -7.35 5.22 6.42
CA VAL A 84 -6.24 6.03 6.93
C VAL A 84 -5.00 5.15 7.13
N ILE A 85 -5.09 4.04 7.86
CA ILE A 85 -3.95 3.14 8.08
C ILE A 85 -3.43 2.60 6.75
N PHE A 86 -4.33 2.21 5.83
CA PHE A 86 -3.95 1.73 4.50
C PHE A 86 -3.18 2.79 3.69
N SER A 87 -3.62 4.05 3.73
CA SER A 87 -2.89 5.15 3.09
C SER A 87 -1.49 5.35 3.67
N GLN A 88 -1.32 5.14 4.97
CA GLN A 88 -0.03 5.32 5.64
C GLN A 88 0.97 4.22 5.29
N ILE A 89 0.50 2.99 5.04
CA ILE A 89 1.35 1.91 4.49
C ILE A 89 2.00 2.36 3.17
N PHE A 90 1.19 2.84 2.23
CA PHE A 90 1.70 3.29 0.93
C PHE A 90 2.47 4.60 1.00
N ASN A 91 2.15 5.47 1.97
CA ASN A 91 2.97 6.63 2.28
C ASN A 91 4.39 6.22 2.67
N GLY A 92 4.55 5.22 3.56
CA GLY A 92 5.88 4.72 3.94
C GLY A 92 6.64 4.09 2.78
N ILE A 93 5.96 3.32 1.91
CA ILE A 93 6.56 2.80 0.68
C ILE A 93 7.05 3.95 -0.20
N SER A 94 6.19 4.96 -0.43
CA SER A 94 6.55 6.11 -1.24
C SER A 94 7.73 6.88 -0.64
N LEU A 95 7.74 7.17 0.65
CA LEU A 95 8.83 7.89 1.31
C LEU A 95 10.16 7.16 1.15
N ASN A 96 10.18 5.85 1.38
CA ASN A 96 11.40 5.05 1.18
C ASN A 96 11.91 5.14 -0.27
N LEU A 97 11.02 5.10 -1.27
CA LEU A 97 11.43 5.21 -2.67
C LEU A 97 11.87 6.63 -3.05
N GLN A 98 11.33 7.66 -2.42
CA GLN A 98 11.76 9.06 -2.61
C GLN A 98 13.19 9.31 -2.10
N ASP A 99 13.60 8.60 -1.05
CA ASP A 99 14.96 8.68 -0.51
C ASP A 99 16.01 8.01 -1.41
N LEU A 100 15.57 7.27 -2.44
CA LEU A 100 16.43 6.58 -3.40
C LEU A 100 16.56 7.38 -4.71
N ASN A 101 17.75 7.37 -5.29
CA ASN A 101 18.02 7.89 -6.64
C ASN A 101 17.63 6.87 -7.74
N LEU A 102 16.39 6.38 -7.71
CA LEU A 102 15.85 5.51 -8.77
C LEU A 102 15.40 6.36 -9.96
N LEU A 103 15.50 5.84 -11.18
CA LEU A 103 15.01 6.54 -12.36
C LEU A 103 13.85 5.79 -13.02
N GLU A 104 14.04 4.53 -13.45
CA GLU A 104 13.02 3.83 -14.25
C GLU A 104 12.56 2.50 -13.65
N GLU A 105 13.29 2.01 -12.65
CA GLU A 105 13.13 0.65 -12.12
C GLU A 105 13.44 0.64 -10.62
N LEU A 106 12.67 -0.14 -9.85
CA LEU A 106 13.06 -0.54 -8.51
C LEU A 106 13.49 -2.00 -8.49
N THR A 107 14.34 -2.37 -7.54
CA THR A 107 14.63 -3.77 -7.27
C THR A 107 13.62 -4.34 -6.29
N VAL A 108 13.51 -5.67 -6.24
CA VAL A 108 12.75 -6.35 -5.16
C VAL A 108 13.26 -5.93 -3.77
N SER A 109 14.56 -5.67 -3.62
CA SER A 109 15.16 -5.20 -2.36
C SER A 109 14.57 -3.87 -1.91
N ASP A 110 14.41 -2.93 -2.85
CA ASP A 110 13.86 -1.60 -2.57
C ASP A 110 12.39 -1.69 -2.17
N LEU A 111 11.63 -2.62 -2.77
CA LEU A 111 10.25 -2.88 -2.38
C LEU A 111 10.15 -3.46 -0.96
N CYS A 112 11.02 -4.41 -0.61
CA CYS A 112 11.09 -4.96 0.74
C CYS A 112 11.42 -3.89 1.79
N GLU A 113 12.33 -2.97 1.47
CA GLU A 113 12.66 -1.81 2.32
C GLU A 113 11.45 -0.86 2.44
N GLY A 114 10.77 -0.58 1.33
CA GLY A 114 9.52 0.20 1.33
C GLY A 114 8.42 -0.43 2.16
N LEU A 115 8.26 -1.76 2.13
CA LEU A 115 7.30 -2.47 2.99
C LEU A 115 7.66 -2.33 4.47
N ALA A 116 8.94 -2.40 4.83
CA ALA A 116 9.39 -2.15 6.20
C ALA A 116 9.05 -0.73 6.65
N ARG A 117 9.31 0.28 5.80
CA ARG A 117 8.92 1.66 6.09
C ARG A 117 7.40 1.83 6.18
N GLY A 118 6.64 1.14 5.33
CA GLY A 118 5.18 1.11 5.39
C GLY A 118 4.63 0.57 6.72
N VAL A 119 5.30 -0.41 7.33
CA VAL A 119 4.97 -0.89 8.68
C VAL A 119 5.18 0.25 9.70
N GLU A 120 6.33 0.92 9.66
CA GLU A 120 6.65 2.01 10.60
C GLU A 120 5.60 3.13 10.55
N GLU A 121 5.26 3.61 9.35
CA GLU A 121 4.27 4.68 9.16
C GLU A 121 2.86 4.24 9.59
N ALA A 122 2.47 2.99 9.26
CA ALA A 122 1.16 2.47 9.64
C ALA A 122 0.99 2.37 11.16
N TYR A 123 1.97 1.83 11.89
CA TYR A 123 1.92 1.74 13.35
C TYR A 123 1.96 3.12 13.99
N SER A 124 2.78 4.04 13.47
CA SER A 124 2.89 5.41 14.00
C SER A 124 1.63 6.24 13.78
N SER A 125 0.82 5.90 12.77
CA SER A 125 -0.45 6.60 12.50
C SER A 125 -1.58 6.29 13.47
N VAL A 126 -1.40 5.31 14.37
CA VAL A 126 -2.42 4.85 15.31
C VAL A 126 -1.95 5.06 16.75
N LEU A 127 -2.73 5.79 17.55
CA LEU A 127 -2.38 6.08 18.95
C LEU A 127 -2.18 4.83 19.81
N LYS A 128 -2.95 3.77 19.55
CA LYS A 128 -2.87 2.47 20.23
C LYS A 128 -2.93 1.35 19.20
N PRO A 129 -1.79 0.94 18.63
CA PRO A 129 -1.72 -0.15 17.66
C PRO A 129 -2.20 -1.47 18.26
N ILE A 130 -3.01 -2.23 17.52
CA ILE A 130 -3.55 -3.52 17.96
C ILE A 130 -3.21 -4.60 16.91
N GLU A 131 -2.58 -5.68 17.37
CA GLU A 131 -2.37 -6.89 16.56
C GLU A 131 -3.69 -7.67 16.36
N GLY A 132 -3.80 -8.44 15.29
CA GLY A 132 -5.07 -8.98 14.80
C GLY A 132 -5.81 -8.04 13.83
N THR A 133 -5.14 -6.98 13.38
CA THR A 133 -5.66 -6.01 12.39
C THR A 133 -4.81 -6.00 11.13
N ILE A 134 -5.10 -5.09 10.19
CA ILE A 134 -4.25 -4.85 9.01
C ILE A 134 -2.77 -4.56 9.37
N LEU A 135 -2.52 -4.03 10.57
CA LEU A 135 -1.17 -3.81 11.10
C LEU A 135 -0.38 -5.12 11.18
N THR A 136 -0.99 -6.18 11.68
CA THR A 136 -0.39 -7.52 11.70
C THR A 136 -0.13 -8.03 10.31
N VAL A 137 -1.08 -7.86 9.39
CA VAL A 137 -0.94 -8.32 8.00
C VAL A 137 0.26 -7.67 7.34
N ILE A 138 0.42 -6.35 7.43
CA ILE A 138 1.55 -5.65 6.81
C ILE A 138 2.89 -5.98 7.51
N ARG A 139 2.89 -6.14 8.85
CA ARG A 139 4.08 -6.53 9.61
C ARG A 139 4.58 -7.92 9.20
N GLU A 140 3.69 -8.91 9.16
CA GLU A 140 4.02 -10.28 8.73
C GLU A 140 4.39 -10.35 7.24
N THR A 141 3.71 -9.57 6.39
CA THR A 141 4.06 -9.45 4.96
C THR A 141 5.47 -8.90 4.78
N SER A 142 5.81 -7.82 5.49
CA SER A 142 7.14 -7.22 5.45
C SER A 142 8.22 -8.17 5.99
N ALA A 143 7.93 -8.88 7.09
CA ALA A 143 8.85 -9.87 7.66
C ALA A 143 9.12 -11.03 6.68
N ALA A 144 8.06 -11.57 6.06
CA ALA A 144 8.19 -12.62 5.06
C ALA A 144 8.95 -12.15 3.81
N ALA A 145 8.63 -10.96 3.31
CA ALA A 145 9.32 -10.37 2.16
C ALA A 145 10.81 -10.15 2.44
N ASN A 146 11.16 -9.67 3.64
CA ASN A 146 12.55 -9.47 4.03
C ASN A 146 13.33 -10.78 4.22
N LYS A 147 12.66 -11.87 4.61
CA LYS A 147 13.28 -13.20 4.71
C LYS A 147 13.65 -13.77 3.34
N GLU A 148 12.80 -13.57 2.34
CA GLU A 148 13.00 -14.03 0.96
C GLU A 148 13.77 -13.00 0.09
N LYS A 149 14.17 -11.88 0.69
CA LYS A 149 14.84 -10.77 0.00
C LYS A 149 16.15 -11.26 -0.64
N PRO A 150 16.36 -10.99 -1.95
CA PRO A 150 17.64 -11.29 -2.59
C PRO A 150 18.77 -10.56 -1.87
N LYS A 151 19.83 -11.28 -1.51
CA LYS A 151 21.04 -10.63 -0.95
C LYS A 151 21.60 -9.67 -2.00
N LYS A 152 21.99 -8.47 -1.55
CA LYS A 152 22.63 -7.46 -2.40
C LYS A 152 23.93 -8.01 -3.00
#